data_AF-A0A166AP41-F1
#
_entry.id   AF-A0A166AP41-F1
#
_cell.length_a   1.000
_cell.length_b   1.000
_cell.length_c   1.000
_cell.angle_alpha   90.00
_cell.angle_beta   90.00
_cell.angle_gamma   90.00
#
_symmetry.space_group_name_H-M   'P 1'
#
loop_
_entity.id
_entity.type
_entity.pdbx_description
1 polymer ?
#
loop_
_entity_poly.entity_id
_entity_poly.type
_entity_poly.pdbx_seq_one_letter_code
_entity_poly.pdbx_strand_id
1 'polypeptide(L)'
;MALSGRHATDLEDAGWRFGFKLTTDHVWDAWAIFCLLEDRTARDVHLELPHTGEQKDRLQAAMQEQNERIIRFGQPELLHYCDRCTRIYKKVDADGNVTYGVCQPIVSDGITLGRPCCGVFRCTDPLLNNRHRFCGQHDDKHYQCAIIGCDSPISKGKVCADPQHRRMEELRDAKGRSAFSLKERLQRAQVSHQNDSMAAEPEQAQEDVEENVVWFEVDERTAAVELFVAEDPGCIGIRDDGPDTPLEPCGTKPDTGNRKFKAQFARRRTHSEQTMVRCCGVIVAISTFYGAEAVSNVLQMMKQVFTVPGARKPEHLIYDTACDVKRQAESQGDPWFSDVGMCVDVWHLLNKHKTTHEYCQLHCNPADYPELLSENGESWYFNTSIAEQVNVWLGGFHSICREMLPVKYEFFLHEMIRRRNILTVDKLRAQGYHPQ
;
A
#
# COMPACT_ATOMS: atom_id res chain seq x y z
N MET A 1 23.92 23.62 -13.90
CA MET A 1 25.09 24.52 -13.77
C MET A 1 25.26 24.84 -12.30
N ALA A 2 26.17 24.16 -11.61
CA ALA A 2 26.58 24.58 -10.26
C ALA A 2 27.67 25.63 -10.44
N LEU A 3 27.42 26.86 -9.98
CA LEU A 3 28.45 27.89 -9.87
C LEU A 3 29.37 27.49 -8.71
N SER A 4 30.51 26.86 -9.00
CA SER A 4 31.56 26.61 -8.00
C SER A 4 32.75 27.55 -8.24
N GLY A 5 33.22 28.19 -7.17
CA GLY A 5 34.40 29.09 -7.18
C GLY A 5 34.12 30.53 -6.74
N ARG A 6 35.04 31.45 -7.09
CA ARG A 6 35.13 32.87 -6.64
C ARG A 6 33.82 33.68 -6.73
N HIS A 7 32.93 33.31 -7.65
CA HIS A 7 31.62 33.95 -7.79
C HIS A 7 30.68 33.71 -6.61
N ALA A 8 30.80 32.60 -5.88
CA ALA A 8 29.97 32.35 -4.71
C ALA A 8 30.38 33.23 -3.52
N THR A 9 31.69 33.42 -3.30
CA THR A 9 32.23 34.32 -2.27
C THR A 9 31.89 35.78 -2.54
N ASP A 10 31.99 36.24 -3.80
CA ASP A 10 31.63 37.62 -4.16
C ASP A 10 30.14 37.90 -3.93
N LEU A 11 29.27 36.89 -4.06
CA LEU A 11 27.84 37.00 -3.80
C LEU A 11 27.52 36.98 -2.30
N GLU A 12 28.17 36.11 -1.54
CA GLU A 12 28.06 36.08 -0.07
C GLU A 12 28.50 37.43 0.54
N ASP A 13 29.61 38.00 0.05
CA ASP A 13 30.10 39.33 0.44
C ASP A 13 29.15 40.47 0.02
N ALA A 14 28.40 40.28 -1.08
CA ALA A 14 27.33 41.19 -1.51
C ALA A 14 26.01 41.02 -0.73
N GLY A 15 26.00 40.19 0.32
CA GLY A 15 24.83 39.95 1.17
C GLY A 15 23.81 38.98 0.58
N TRP A 16 24.20 38.19 -0.42
CA TRP A 16 23.38 37.10 -0.96
C TRP A 16 23.20 36.00 0.07
N ARG A 17 21.95 35.67 0.40
CA ARG A 17 21.60 34.75 1.51
C ARG A 17 21.24 33.33 1.07
N PHE A 18 21.32 33.03 -0.23
CA PHE A 18 20.87 31.75 -0.78
C PHE A 18 22.05 30.90 -1.24
N GLY A 19 22.13 29.67 -0.73
CA GLY A 19 23.14 28.71 -1.18
C GLY A 19 22.82 28.15 -2.57
N PHE A 20 23.87 27.87 -3.36
CA PHE A 20 23.74 27.23 -4.68
C PHE A 20 23.62 25.70 -4.63
N LYS A 21 23.67 25.13 -3.42
CA LYS A 21 23.55 23.69 -3.21
C LYS A 21 22.08 23.31 -3.16
N LEU A 22 21.63 22.56 -4.17
CA LEU A 22 20.32 21.93 -4.16
C LEU A 22 20.27 20.87 -3.05
N THR A 23 19.22 20.90 -2.23
CA THR A 23 18.96 19.93 -1.16
C THR A 23 17.71 19.13 -1.49
N THR A 24 17.51 18.01 -0.80
CA THR A 24 16.27 17.22 -0.91
C THR A 24 15.04 18.04 -0.53
N ASP A 25 15.18 18.94 0.46
CA ASP A 25 14.10 19.82 0.91
C ASP A 25 13.71 20.81 -0.20
N HIS A 26 14.68 21.41 -0.89
CA HIS A 26 14.40 22.28 -2.04
C HIS A 26 13.63 21.55 -3.15
N VAL A 27 14.00 20.31 -3.45
CA VAL A 27 13.32 19.50 -4.48
C VAL A 27 11.90 19.15 -4.04
N TRP A 28 11.73 18.69 -2.80
CA TRP A 28 10.42 18.35 -2.24
C TRP A 28 9.49 19.57 -2.22
N ASP A 29 9.96 20.71 -1.72
CA ASP A 29 9.15 21.92 -1.60
C ASP A 29 8.77 22.47 -2.98
N ALA A 30 9.71 22.52 -3.93
CA ALA A 30 9.44 22.96 -5.28
C ALA A 30 8.41 22.05 -5.98
N TRP A 31 8.57 20.74 -5.84
CA TRP A 31 7.64 19.76 -6.41
C TRP A 31 6.25 19.88 -5.77
N ALA A 32 6.17 19.94 -4.44
CA ALA A 32 4.90 20.08 -3.73
C ALA A 32 4.16 21.38 -4.09
N ILE A 33 4.87 22.50 -4.15
CA ILE A 33 4.30 23.79 -4.58
C ILE A 33 3.81 23.68 -6.03
N PHE A 34 4.60 23.08 -6.92
CA PHE A 34 4.21 22.87 -8.32
C PHE A 34 2.91 22.06 -8.42
N CYS A 35 2.83 20.91 -7.74
CA CYS A 35 1.63 20.07 -7.69
C CYS A 35 0.40 20.85 -7.18
N LEU A 36 0.55 21.59 -6.08
CA LEU A 36 -0.52 22.39 -5.51
C LEU A 36 -0.96 23.50 -6.46
N LEU A 37 -0.03 24.16 -7.15
CA LEU A 37 -0.35 25.20 -8.14
C LEU A 37 -1.09 24.61 -9.35
N GLU A 38 -0.65 23.45 -9.87
CA GLU A 38 -1.36 22.75 -10.95
C GLU A 38 -2.80 22.41 -10.55
N ASP A 39 -2.98 21.84 -9.35
CA ASP A 39 -4.30 21.49 -8.82
C ASP A 39 -5.23 22.70 -8.71
N ARG A 40 -4.70 23.81 -8.18
CA ARG A 40 -5.46 25.05 -7.94
C ARG A 40 -5.82 25.73 -9.25
N THR A 41 -4.87 25.78 -10.19
CA THR A 41 -5.08 26.32 -11.54
C THR A 41 -6.15 25.54 -12.30
N ALA A 42 -6.11 24.20 -12.24
CA ALA A 42 -7.10 23.35 -12.90
C ALA A 42 -8.53 23.56 -12.38
N ARG A 43 -8.68 24.12 -11.18
CA ARG A 43 -9.97 24.39 -10.53
C ARG A 43 -10.36 25.88 -10.52
N ASP A 44 -9.54 26.75 -11.11
CA ASP A 44 -9.71 28.20 -11.05
C ASP A 44 -9.79 28.74 -9.61
N VAL A 45 -8.93 28.23 -8.73
CA VAL A 45 -8.81 28.66 -7.31
C VAL A 45 -7.39 29.14 -7.04
N HIS A 46 -7.21 30.08 -6.11
CA HIS A 46 -5.89 30.56 -5.72
C HIS A 46 -5.26 29.67 -4.64
N LEU A 47 -3.94 29.48 -4.72
CA LEU A 47 -3.18 28.82 -3.66
C LEU A 47 -2.87 29.82 -2.55
N GLU A 48 -3.55 29.68 -1.42
CA GLU A 48 -3.31 30.49 -0.22
C GLU A 48 -2.44 29.71 0.77
N LEU A 49 -1.31 30.29 1.16
CA LEU A 49 -0.38 29.70 2.11
C LEU A 49 -0.02 30.72 3.19
N PRO A 50 0.23 30.30 4.44
CA PRO A 50 0.73 31.19 5.47
C PRO A 50 2.03 31.89 5.02
N HIS A 51 2.19 33.18 5.32
CA HIS A 51 3.41 33.92 4.97
C HIS A 51 4.61 33.51 5.83
N THR A 52 4.37 33.14 7.09
CA THR A 52 5.39 32.79 8.09
C THR A 52 5.27 31.33 8.52
N GLY A 53 6.32 30.81 9.19
CA GLY A 53 6.36 29.46 9.75
C GLY A 53 7.32 28.53 8.98
N GLU A 54 7.51 27.33 9.52
CA GLU A 54 8.33 26.30 8.88
C GLU A 54 7.70 25.86 7.56
N GLN A 55 8.51 25.77 6.50
CA GLN A 55 8.03 25.45 5.15
C GLN A 55 7.25 24.13 5.10
N LYS A 56 7.73 23.12 5.84
CA LYS A 56 7.07 21.82 5.97
C LYS A 56 5.64 21.88 6.50
N ASP A 57 5.31 22.90 7.31
CA ASP A 57 4.02 23.06 7.98
C ASP A 57 3.10 23.99 7.17
N ARG A 58 3.69 24.96 6.46
CA ARG A 58 2.96 25.91 5.59
C ARG A 58 2.16 25.22 4.49
N LEU A 59 2.68 24.14 3.92
CA LEU A 59 2.03 23.40 2.84
C LEU A 59 1.00 22.36 3.33
N GLN A 60 1.03 22.03 4.63
CA GLN A 60 0.30 20.88 5.17
C GLN A 60 -1.21 21.01 5.00
N ALA A 61 -1.78 22.19 5.29
CA ALA A 61 -3.22 22.44 5.13
C ALA A 61 -3.67 22.29 3.66
N ALA A 62 -2.88 22.82 2.72
CA ALA A 62 -3.19 22.75 1.30
C ALA A 62 -3.13 21.31 0.75
N MET A 63 -2.14 20.52 1.21
CA MET A 63 -2.05 19.08 0.90
C MET A 63 -3.23 18.30 1.50
N GLN A 64 -3.59 18.59 2.76
CA GLN A 64 -4.70 17.93 3.45
C GLN A 64 -6.03 18.18 2.73
N GLU A 65 -6.32 19.42 2.34
CA GLU A 65 -7.53 19.76 1.60
C GLU A 65 -7.62 18.98 0.27
N GLN A 66 -6.50 18.84 -0.43
CA GLN A 66 -6.45 18.08 -1.67
C GLN A 66 -6.72 16.58 -1.43
N ASN A 67 -6.10 15.98 -0.40
CA ASN A 67 -6.33 14.59 -0.04
C ASN A 67 -7.80 14.35 0.32
N GLU A 68 -8.38 15.20 1.17
CA GLU A 68 -9.79 15.10 1.58
C GLU A 68 -10.74 15.23 0.40
N ARG A 69 -10.41 16.08 -0.57
CA ARG A 69 -11.19 16.22 -1.79
C ARG A 69 -11.15 14.94 -2.64
N ILE A 70 -9.98 14.32 -2.81
CA ILE A 70 -9.85 13.04 -3.53
C ILE A 70 -10.62 11.93 -2.80
N ILE A 71 -10.52 11.87 -1.47
CA ILE A 71 -11.29 10.91 -0.66
C ILE A 71 -12.80 11.10 -0.85
N ARG A 72 -13.27 12.35 -0.89
CA ARG A 72 -14.70 12.68 -0.93
C ARG A 72 -15.32 12.58 -2.32
N PHE A 73 -14.60 12.98 -3.35
CA PHE A 73 -15.12 13.12 -4.71
C PHE A 73 -14.43 12.20 -5.73
N GLY A 74 -13.51 11.35 -5.28
CA GLY A 74 -12.66 10.56 -6.15
C GLY A 74 -11.61 11.41 -6.88
N GLN A 75 -10.74 10.72 -7.60
CA GLN A 75 -9.83 11.32 -8.56
C GLN A 75 -10.50 11.46 -9.94
N PRO A 76 -10.03 12.38 -10.81
CA PRO A 76 -10.64 12.60 -12.13
C PRO A 76 -10.76 11.34 -12.98
N GLU A 77 -9.81 10.41 -12.87
CA GLU A 77 -9.77 9.19 -13.65
C GLU A 77 -10.78 8.12 -13.18
N LEU A 78 -11.54 8.36 -12.11
CA LEU A 78 -12.61 7.46 -11.68
C LEU A 78 -13.63 7.18 -12.79
N LEU A 79 -13.89 8.19 -13.60
CA LEU A 79 -14.82 8.13 -14.73
C LEU A 79 -14.19 7.53 -15.99
N HIS A 80 -12.91 7.16 -15.95
CA HIS A 80 -12.19 6.71 -17.12
C HIS A 80 -12.83 5.47 -17.75
N TYR A 81 -12.99 5.52 -19.06
CA TYR A 81 -13.24 4.35 -19.89
C TYR A 81 -12.49 4.48 -21.22
N CYS A 82 -12.12 3.34 -21.79
CA CYS A 82 -11.60 3.23 -23.14
C CYS A 82 -11.93 1.85 -23.70
N ASP A 83 -11.73 1.67 -25.00
CA ASP A 83 -11.96 0.40 -25.70
C ASP A 83 -11.04 -0.74 -25.23
N ARG A 84 -10.02 -0.42 -24.42
CA ARG A 84 -9.11 -1.41 -23.83
C ARG A 84 -9.58 -1.93 -22.47
N CYS A 85 -10.26 -1.10 -21.68
CA CYS A 85 -10.77 -1.50 -20.35
C CYS A 85 -12.28 -1.73 -20.34
N THR A 86 -12.97 -1.46 -21.45
CA THR A 86 -14.42 -1.60 -21.59
C THR A 86 -14.70 -2.44 -22.80
N ARG A 87 -15.50 -3.48 -22.62
CA ARG A 87 -15.95 -4.35 -23.71
C ARG A 87 -17.45 -4.22 -23.87
N ILE A 88 -17.90 -4.04 -25.11
CA ILE A 88 -19.30 -4.26 -25.49
C ILE A 88 -19.35 -5.64 -26.17
N TYR A 89 -20.23 -6.52 -25.70
CA TYR A 89 -20.30 -7.90 -26.17
C TYR A 89 -21.73 -8.32 -26.46
N LYS A 90 -21.91 -9.23 -27.42
CA LYS A 90 -23.23 -9.77 -27.79
C LYS A 90 -23.67 -10.80 -26.76
N LYS A 91 -24.94 -10.74 -26.38
CA LYS A 91 -25.65 -11.74 -25.58
C LYS A 91 -26.76 -12.31 -26.47
N VAL A 92 -26.80 -13.62 -26.62
CA VAL A 92 -27.87 -14.31 -27.33
C VAL A 92 -28.69 -15.04 -26.28
N ASP A 93 -29.99 -14.72 -26.17
CA ASP A 93 -30.88 -15.43 -25.25
C ASP A 93 -31.29 -16.81 -25.80
N ALA A 94 -32.03 -17.58 -25.01
CA ALA A 94 -32.50 -18.92 -25.38
C ALA A 94 -33.41 -18.92 -26.62
N ASP A 95 -34.06 -17.79 -26.91
CA ASP A 95 -34.97 -17.59 -28.05
C ASP A 95 -34.24 -17.06 -29.30
N GLY A 96 -32.92 -16.84 -29.21
CA GLY A 96 -32.08 -16.35 -30.30
C GLY A 96 -32.07 -14.82 -30.46
N ASN A 97 -32.68 -14.06 -29.55
CA ASN A 97 -32.62 -12.60 -29.60
C ASN A 97 -31.23 -12.11 -29.20
N VAL A 98 -30.71 -11.17 -29.98
CA VAL A 98 -29.41 -10.55 -29.72
C VAL A 98 -29.61 -9.29 -28.89
N THR A 99 -29.04 -9.29 -27.70
CA THR A 99 -28.85 -8.11 -26.85
C THR A 99 -27.36 -7.81 -26.71
N TYR A 100 -27.02 -6.66 -26.12
CA TYR A 100 -25.64 -6.27 -25.87
C TYR A 100 -25.40 -6.07 -24.38
N GLY A 101 -24.32 -6.66 -23.88
CA GLY A 101 -23.77 -6.37 -22.56
C GLY A 101 -22.60 -5.41 -22.65
N VAL A 102 -22.31 -4.76 -21.52
CA VAL A 102 -21.07 -4.00 -21.34
C VAL A 102 -20.35 -4.61 -20.14
N CYS A 103 -19.03 -4.78 -20.25
CA CYS A 103 -18.18 -5.28 -19.20
C CYS A 103 -16.99 -4.32 -19.03
N GLN A 104 -16.83 -3.78 -17.83
CA GLN A 104 -15.73 -2.91 -17.43
C GLN A 104 -15.19 -3.39 -16.08
N PRO A 105 -14.31 -4.40 -16.06
CA PRO A 105 -13.76 -4.91 -14.82
C PRO A 105 -12.91 -3.87 -14.10
N ILE A 106 -12.79 -4.07 -12.80
CA ILE A 106 -11.77 -3.44 -11.98
C ILE A 106 -10.86 -4.53 -11.41
N VAL A 107 -9.55 -4.32 -11.52
CA VAL A 107 -8.56 -5.19 -10.89
C VAL A 107 -8.09 -4.51 -9.62
N SER A 108 -8.03 -5.25 -8.52
CA SER A 108 -7.48 -4.77 -7.27
C SER A 108 -6.30 -5.63 -6.85
N ASP A 109 -5.24 -4.99 -6.35
CA ASP A 109 -4.10 -5.67 -5.75
C ASP A 109 -3.42 -4.71 -4.75
N GLY A 110 -2.77 -5.29 -3.75
CA GLY A 110 -2.14 -4.60 -2.63
C GLY A 110 -0.62 -4.61 -2.71
N ILE A 111 0.02 -3.53 -2.29
CA ILE A 111 1.47 -3.48 -2.11
C ILE A 111 1.83 -3.01 -0.71
N THR A 112 2.87 -3.60 -0.12
CA THR A 112 3.48 -3.12 1.11
C THR A 112 4.43 -1.96 0.78
N LEU A 113 3.94 -0.71 0.81
CA LEU A 113 4.81 0.47 0.87
C LEU A 113 4.93 0.94 2.32
N GLY A 114 3.78 1.08 2.97
CA GLY A 114 3.65 1.38 4.38
C GLY A 114 4.11 2.79 4.76
N ARG A 115 3.45 3.38 5.75
CA ARG A 115 3.96 4.55 6.50
C ARG A 115 3.92 4.27 8.00
N PRO A 116 4.69 4.99 8.83
CA PRO A 116 4.58 4.88 10.28
C PRO A 116 3.14 5.15 10.75
N CYS A 117 2.59 4.24 11.55
CA CYS A 117 1.25 4.35 12.13
C CYS A 117 1.26 3.98 13.61
N CYS A 118 0.11 4.14 14.27
CA CYS A 118 -0.04 3.76 15.67
C CYS A 118 0.24 2.28 15.88
N GLY A 119 0.94 1.95 16.97
CA GLY A 119 1.26 0.58 17.34
C GLY A 119 0.04 -0.29 17.68
N VAL A 120 -1.07 0.32 18.09
CA VAL A 120 -2.33 -0.39 18.39
C VAL A 120 -2.94 -0.93 17.11
N PHE A 121 -3.35 -2.20 17.13
CA PHE A 121 -3.93 -2.88 15.95
C PHE A 121 -5.16 -2.13 15.42
N ARG A 122 -5.20 -1.93 14.10
CA ARG A 122 -6.26 -1.20 13.36
C ARG A 122 -6.50 0.26 13.79
N CYS A 123 -5.64 0.85 14.63
CA CYS A 123 -5.75 2.28 14.95
C CYS A 123 -5.32 3.11 13.73
N THR A 124 -6.22 4.01 13.29
CA THR A 124 -6.01 4.88 12.13
C THR A 124 -5.54 6.28 12.52
N ASP A 125 -5.49 6.59 13.82
CA ASP A 125 -5.06 7.90 14.29
C ASP A 125 -3.58 8.17 13.91
N PRO A 126 -3.29 9.37 13.41
CA PRO A 126 -1.94 9.74 13.01
C PRO A 126 -1.02 9.81 14.24
N LEU A 127 0.25 9.46 14.01
CA LEU A 127 1.31 9.74 14.97
C LEU A 127 1.54 11.25 15.06
N LEU A 128 1.80 11.75 16.27
CA LEU A 128 2.14 13.17 16.48
C LEU A 128 3.45 13.58 15.79
N ASN A 129 4.37 12.63 15.65
CA ASN A 129 5.58 12.78 14.85
C ASN A 129 6.11 11.40 14.43
N ASN A 130 7.04 11.39 13.48
CA ASN A 130 7.62 10.15 12.93
C ASN A 130 8.53 9.38 13.92
N ARG A 131 8.79 9.89 15.14
CA ARG A 131 9.55 9.18 16.17
C ARG A 131 8.65 8.40 17.13
N HIS A 132 7.37 8.73 17.21
CA HIS A 132 6.43 8.07 18.12
C HIS A 132 6.04 6.67 17.62
N ARG A 133 5.84 5.73 18.55
CA ARG A 133 5.25 4.40 18.31
C ARG A 133 3.72 4.40 18.42
N PHE A 134 3.16 5.32 19.19
CA PHE A 134 1.73 5.42 19.44
C PHE A 134 1.22 6.84 19.19
N CYS A 135 -0.07 6.95 18.82
CA CYS A 135 -0.74 8.22 18.59
C CYS A 135 -1.06 8.91 19.94
N GLY A 136 -1.58 10.14 19.88
CA GLY A 136 -1.92 10.88 21.11
C GLY A 136 -2.97 10.18 21.99
N GLN A 137 -3.90 9.42 21.41
CA GLN A 137 -4.91 8.66 22.16
C GLN A 137 -4.35 7.41 22.86
N HIS A 138 -3.19 6.92 22.40
CA HIS A 138 -2.52 5.72 22.92
C HIS A 138 -1.14 6.05 23.49
N ASP A 139 -0.94 7.29 23.97
CA ASP A 139 0.37 7.72 24.48
C ASP A 139 0.79 6.92 25.72
N ASP A 140 -0.18 6.45 26.51
CA ASP A 140 0.01 5.57 27.67
C ASP A 140 0.78 4.27 27.31
N LYS A 141 0.60 3.78 26.08
CA LYS A 141 1.26 2.55 25.58
C LYS A 141 2.77 2.70 25.42
N HIS A 142 3.31 3.92 25.37
CA HIS A 142 4.78 4.12 25.39
C HIS A 142 5.41 3.68 26.71
N TYR A 143 4.65 3.68 27.81
CA TYR A 143 5.11 3.34 29.15
C TYR A 143 4.83 1.88 29.53
N GLN A 144 4.27 1.09 28.61
CA GLN A 144 4.00 -0.35 28.79
C GLN A 144 5.06 -1.19 28.08
N CYS A 145 5.29 -2.40 28.61
CA CYS A 145 6.24 -3.35 28.04
C CYS A 145 5.93 -3.61 26.55
N ALA A 146 6.96 -3.58 25.70
CA ALA A 146 6.80 -3.82 24.26
C ALA A 146 6.51 -5.28 23.90
N ILE A 147 6.48 -6.21 24.85
CA ILE A 147 6.09 -7.60 24.62
C ILE A 147 4.56 -7.66 24.53
N ILE A 148 4.05 -8.17 23.42
CA ILE A 148 2.60 -8.22 23.19
C ILE A 148 1.95 -9.13 24.24
N GLY A 149 0.95 -8.61 24.95
CA GLY A 149 0.27 -9.29 26.05
C GLY A 149 0.87 -9.05 27.44
N CYS A 150 1.86 -8.16 27.57
CA CYS A 150 2.40 -7.74 28.87
C CYS A 150 2.02 -6.28 29.17
N ASP A 151 1.23 -6.07 30.22
CA ASP A 151 0.79 -4.73 30.66
C ASP A 151 1.69 -4.10 31.73
N SER A 152 2.79 -4.79 32.10
CA SER A 152 3.73 -4.29 33.11
C SER A 152 4.43 -3.01 32.62
N PRO A 153 4.70 -2.05 33.51
CA PRO A 153 5.38 -0.81 33.14
C PRO A 153 6.83 -1.06 32.70
N ILE A 154 7.32 -0.20 31.79
CA ILE A 154 8.73 -0.24 31.37
C ILE A 154 9.65 0.05 32.56
N SER A 155 10.77 -0.69 32.63
CA SER A 155 11.79 -0.47 33.66
C SER A 155 13.07 0.14 33.09
N LYS A 156 13.54 -0.39 31.95
CA LYS A 156 14.73 0.05 31.22
C LYS A 156 14.54 -0.36 29.77
N GLY A 157 14.93 0.51 28.83
CA GLY A 157 14.67 0.28 27.41
C GLY A 157 13.17 0.34 27.12
N LYS A 158 12.65 -0.65 26.39
CA LYS A 158 11.23 -0.76 26.01
C LYS A 158 10.51 -1.91 26.71
N VAL A 159 11.11 -2.51 27.74
CA VAL A 159 10.55 -3.69 28.43
C VAL A 159 10.47 -3.49 29.94
N CYS A 160 9.66 -4.34 30.58
CA CYS A 160 9.50 -4.38 32.03
C CYS A 160 10.72 -5.01 32.73
N ALA A 161 10.60 -5.28 34.03
CA ALA A 161 11.70 -5.82 34.83
C ALA A 161 11.95 -7.34 34.62
N ASP A 162 11.08 -8.01 33.86
CA ASP A 162 11.17 -9.44 33.59
C ASP A 162 12.49 -9.79 32.85
N PRO A 163 13.32 -10.71 33.40
CA PRO A 163 14.55 -11.16 32.76
C PRO A 163 14.36 -11.71 31.35
N GLN A 164 13.26 -12.41 31.06
CA GLN A 164 12.96 -12.97 29.75
C GLN A 164 12.70 -11.86 28.73
N HIS A 165 11.91 -10.84 29.11
CA HIS A 165 11.62 -9.72 28.21
C HIS A 165 12.86 -8.86 27.94
N ARG A 166 13.71 -8.66 28.95
CA ARG A 166 15.03 -8.03 28.78
C ARG A 166 15.89 -8.81 27.81
N ARG A 167 15.93 -10.13 27.94
CA ARG A 167 16.68 -10.99 27.02
C ARG A 167 16.16 -10.89 25.57
N MET A 168 14.85 -10.80 25.38
CA MET A 168 14.24 -10.58 24.05
C MET A 168 14.70 -9.25 23.43
N GLU A 169 14.72 -8.15 24.21
CA GLU A 169 15.21 -6.85 23.74
C GLU A 169 16.71 -6.90 23.37
N GLU A 170 17.54 -7.55 24.19
CA GLU A 170 18.97 -7.73 23.93
C GLU A 170 19.23 -8.50 22.63
N LEU A 171 18.51 -9.61 22.40
CA LEU A 171 18.62 -10.42 21.19
C LEU A 171 18.22 -9.61 19.95
N ARG A 172 17.16 -8.80 20.05
CA ARG A 172 16.79 -7.86 18.98
C ARG A 172 17.96 -6.89 18.74
N ASP A 173 18.43 -6.18 19.76
CA ASP A 173 19.45 -5.15 19.60
C ASP A 173 20.78 -5.71 19.04
N ALA A 174 21.14 -6.94 19.41
CA ALA A 174 22.24 -7.66 18.80
C ALA A 174 22.02 -7.93 17.30
N LYS A 175 20.86 -8.47 16.90
CA LYS A 175 20.51 -8.69 15.48
C LYS A 175 20.56 -7.38 14.68
N GLY A 176 20.03 -6.30 15.24
CA GLY A 176 20.04 -4.97 14.61
C GLY A 176 21.46 -4.50 14.28
N ARG A 177 22.36 -4.54 15.26
CA ARG A 177 23.77 -4.14 15.07
C ARG A 177 24.47 -4.99 14.00
N SER A 178 24.25 -6.30 14.00
CA SER A 178 24.81 -7.21 12.99
C SER A 178 24.29 -6.89 11.58
N ALA A 179 22.99 -6.61 11.43
CA ALA A 179 22.38 -6.27 10.14
C ALA A 179 22.95 -4.96 9.55
N PHE A 180 23.14 -3.92 10.36
CA PHE A 180 23.77 -2.68 9.91
C PHE A 180 25.21 -2.92 9.42
N SER A 181 25.99 -3.73 10.15
CA SER A 181 27.34 -4.10 9.72
C SER A 181 27.38 -4.88 8.40
N LEU A 182 26.35 -5.68 8.09
CA LEU A 182 26.25 -6.42 6.83
C LEU A 182 25.83 -5.49 5.68
N LYS A 183 24.84 -4.63 5.90
CA LYS A 183 24.38 -3.63 4.92
C LYS A 183 25.48 -2.66 4.51
N GLU A 184 26.30 -2.21 5.46
CA GLU A 184 27.45 -1.34 5.17
C GLU A 184 28.52 -2.05 4.32
N ARG A 185 28.74 -3.36 4.53
CA ARG A 185 29.65 -4.17 3.71
C ARG A 185 29.10 -4.36 2.30
N LEU A 186 27.79 -4.60 2.16
CA LEU A 186 27.13 -4.76 0.86
C LEU A 186 27.13 -3.45 0.06
N GLN A 187 26.81 -2.33 0.70
CA GLN A 187 26.88 -1.00 0.07
C GLN A 187 28.29 -0.69 -0.43
N ARG A 188 29.34 -1.01 0.34
CA ARG A 188 30.74 -0.85 -0.10
C ARG A 188 31.10 -1.74 -1.31
N ALA A 189 30.43 -2.88 -1.48
CA ALA A 189 30.59 -3.75 -2.64
C ALA A 189 29.79 -3.29 -3.86
N GLN A 190 28.65 -2.61 -3.67
CA GLN A 190 27.72 -2.19 -4.73
C GLN A 190 27.98 -0.78 -5.31
N VAL A 191 28.94 0.01 -4.78
CA VAL A 191 29.31 1.34 -5.35
C VAL A 191 29.88 1.26 -6.78
N SER A 192 30.05 0.07 -7.37
CA SER A 192 30.57 -0.08 -8.74
C SER A 192 29.51 -0.04 -9.86
N HIS A 193 28.21 -0.01 -9.58
CA HIS A 193 27.17 0.01 -10.62
C HIS A 193 26.02 0.97 -10.29
N GLN A 194 25.94 2.09 -11.01
CA GLN A 194 24.73 2.92 -11.09
C GLN A 194 23.88 2.43 -12.26
N ASN A 195 22.62 2.08 -12.02
CA ASN A 195 21.65 1.83 -13.08
C ASN A 195 20.79 3.08 -13.28
N ASP A 196 20.87 3.62 -14.48
CA ASP A 196 20.14 4.81 -14.92
C ASP A 196 18.64 4.53 -15.02
N SER A 197 17.87 5.55 -14.67
CA SER A 197 16.43 5.65 -14.83
C SER A 197 16.06 5.59 -16.31
N MET A 198 15.69 4.41 -16.80
CA MET A 198 14.66 4.09 -17.82
C MET A 198 15.01 2.73 -18.44
N ALA A 199 14.08 1.78 -18.35
CA ALA A 199 14.12 0.47 -19.00
C ALA A 199 15.35 -0.40 -18.67
N ALA A 200 15.50 -0.73 -17.39
CA ALA A 200 16.08 -2.01 -16.98
C ALA A 200 15.13 -2.63 -15.96
N GLU A 201 14.86 -3.93 -16.07
CA GLU A 201 14.16 -4.67 -15.03
C GLU A 201 14.83 -4.37 -13.68
N PRO A 202 14.09 -4.02 -12.62
CA PRO A 202 14.71 -3.78 -11.34
C PRO A 202 15.29 -5.10 -10.81
N GLU A 203 16.60 -5.25 -10.92
CA GLU A 203 17.33 -6.34 -10.30
C GLU A 203 17.30 -6.17 -8.78
N GLN A 204 16.56 -7.09 -8.16
CA GLN A 204 16.56 -7.47 -6.75
C GLN A 204 16.13 -6.42 -5.72
N ALA A 205 14.99 -6.73 -5.09
CA ALA A 205 14.49 -6.15 -3.86
C ALA A 205 15.63 -5.95 -2.85
N GLN A 206 15.73 -4.71 -2.37
CA GLN A 206 16.49 -4.39 -1.18
C GLN A 206 15.94 -5.25 -0.04
N GLU A 207 16.66 -6.29 0.41
CA GLU A 207 16.27 -7.08 1.57
C GLU A 207 16.18 -6.17 2.81
N ASP A 208 14.98 -5.68 3.11
CA ASP A 208 14.71 -4.93 4.32
C ASP A 208 14.38 -5.92 5.45
N VAL A 209 15.39 -6.13 6.30
CA VAL A 209 15.35 -6.99 7.51
C VAL A 209 14.18 -6.66 8.47
N GLU A 210 13.52 -5.50 8.32
CA GLU A 210 12.39 -5.02 9.12
C GLU A 210 11.02 -5.57 8.69
N GLU A 211 10.86 -6.11 7.49
CA GLU A 211 9.58 -6.67 7.02
C GLU A 211 9.38 -8.13 7.44
N ASN A 212 10.44 -8.82 7.81
CA ASN A 212 10.34 -10.21 8.29
C ASN A 212 9.48 -10.33 9.55
N VAL A 213 8.69 -11.40 9.62
CA VAL A 213 7.96 -11.80 10.82
C VAL A 213 8.95 -12.29 11.88
N VAL A 214 9.00 -11.59 13.01
CA VAL A 214 9.90 -11.89 14.13
C VAL A 214 9.11 -12.37 15.34
N TRP A 215 9.56 -13.47 15.95
CA TRP A 215 9.04 -13.94 17.24
C TRP A 215 10.14 -14.53 18.11
N PHE A 216 9.83 -14.72 19.38
CA PHE A 216 10.70 -15.35 20.35
C PHE A 216 10.06 -16.64 20.86
N GLU A 217 10.85 -17.65 21.12
CA GLU A 217 10.40 -18.84 21.85
C GLU A 217 11.19 -18.96 23.14
N VAL A 218 10.49 -19.32 24.21
CA VAL A 218 11.07 -19.54 25.53
C VAL A 218 10.90 -21.00 25.90
N ASP A 219 12.01 -21.68 26.15
CA ASP A 219 12.02 -23.03 26.69
C ASP A 219 11.64 -22.96 28.18
N GLU A 220 10.51 -23.55 28.56
CA GLU A 220 10.01 -23.55 29.93
C GLU A 220 10.95 -24.28 30.93
N ARG A 221 11.78 -25.22 30.45
CA ARG A 221 12.68 -26.02 31.30
C ARG A 221 14.01 -25.32 31.56
N THR A 222 14.54 -24.63 30.57
CA THR A 222 15.87 -23.98 30.65
C THR A 222 15.79 -22.47 30.81
N ALA A 223 14.60 -21.87 30.63
CA ALA A 223 14.37 -20.43 30.52
C ALA A 223 15.20 -19.76 29.40
N ALA A 224 15.71 -20.56 28.44
CA ALA A 224 16.42 -20.05 27.28
C ALA A 224 15.45 -19.32 26.34
N VAL A 225 15.87 -18.18 25.81
CA VAL A 225 15.11 -17.37 24.85
C VAL A 225 15.81 -17.42 23.51
N GLU A 226 15.08 -17.83 22.47
CA GLU A 226 15.57 -17.89 21.09
C GLU A 226 14.76 -16.95 20.18
N LEU A 227 15.43 -16.38 19.17
CA LEU A 227 14.87 -15.42 18.22
C LEU A 227 14.66 -16.10 16.86
N PHE A 228 13.44 -16.03 16.35
CA PHE A 228 13.05 -16.60 15.06
C PHE A 228 12.61 -15.50 14.10
N VAL A 229 12.85 -15.76 12.81
CA VAL A 229 12.63 -14.82 11.71
C VAL A 229 12.09 -15.61 10.53
N ALA A 230 10.98 -15.18 9.95
CA ALA A 230 10.47 -15.70 8.70
C ALA A 230 10.14 -14.56 7.74
N GLU A 231 10.09 -14.86 6.45
CA GLU A 231 9.62 -13.91 5.43
C GLU A 231 8.15 -13.56 5.66
N ASP A 232 7.78 -12.32 5.37
CA ASP A 232 6.38 -11.89 5.36
C ASP A 232 5.67 -12.54 4.16
N PRO A 233 4.55 -13.26 4.36
CA PRO A 233 3.77 -13.82 3.26
C PRO A 233 3.22 -12.77 2.27
N GLY A 234 3.32 -11.47 2.60
CA GLY A 234 2.96 -10.37 1.73
C GLY A 234 1.49 -9.97 1.83
N CYS A 235 1.05 -9.17 0.86
CA CYS A 235 -0.32 -8.68 0.73
C CYS A 235 -1.25 -9.80 0.23
N ILE A 236 -1.90 -10.51 1.16
CA ILE A 236 -2.92 -11.52 0.85
C ILE A 236 -4.18 -11.15 1.63
N GLY A 237 -5.30 -11.02 0.92
CA GLY A 237 -6.59 -10.72 1.55
C GLY A 237 -7.06 -11.82 2.49
N ILE A 238 -7.43 -11.47 3.72
CA ILE A 238 -7.91 -12.39 4.76
C ILE A 238 -9.34 -12.02 5.16
N ARG A 239 -10.18 -13.02 5.45
CA ARG A 239 -11.53 -12.82 5.99
C ARG A 239 -11.51 -12.23 7.39
N ASP A 240 -12.50 -11.39 7.71
CA ASP A 240 -12.66 -10.85 9.07
C ASP A 240 -12.92 -11.93 10.14
N ASP A 241 -13.61 -12.99 9.74
CA ASP A 241 -14.03 -14.14 10.57
C ASP A 241 -13.16 -15.37 10.37
N GLY A 242 -12.02 -15.21 9.66
CA GLY A 242 -10.96 -16.19 9.77
C GLY A 242 -10.59 -16.37 11.25
N PRO A 243 -9.62 -17.24 11.58
CA PRO A 243 -8.80 -16.77 12.67
C PRO A 243 -8.44 -15.34 12.22
N ASP A 244 -8.66 -14.34 13.08
CA ASP A 244 -7.71 -13.25 13.09
C ASP A 244 -6.29 -13.91 12.94
N THR A 245 -5.20 -13.21 12.93
CA THR A 245 -4.27 -13.75 13.93
C THR A 245 -4.88 -13.19 15.19
N PRO A 246 -5.83 -13.87 15.91
CA PRO A 246 -5.76 -13.67 17.32
C PRO A 246 -4.33 -14.12 17.53
N LEU A 247 -3.48 -13.16 17.88
CA LEU A 247 -2.46 -13.44 18.86
C LEU A 247 -3.16 -14.38 19.83
N GLU A 248 -2.92 -15.70 19.67
CA GLU A 248 -3.54 -16.67 20.55
C GLU A 248 -3.31 -16.10 21.94
N PRO A 249 -4.38 -15.82 22.72
CA PRO A 249 -4.20 -15.31 24.05
C PRO A 249 -3.22 -16.25 24.72
N CYS A 250 -2.11 -15.66 25.14
CA CYS A 250 -0.92 -16.38 25.54
C CYS A 250 -1.29 -17.47 26.56
N GLY A 251 -1.40 -18.74 26.14
CA GLY A 251 -1.95 -19.79 27.01
C GLY A 251 -2.14 -21.19 26.41
N THR A 252 -2.25 -21.36 25.09
CA THR A 252 -2.33 -22.72 24.51
C THR A 252 -0.95 -23.33 24.39
N LYS A 253 -0.68 -24.34 25.21
CA LYS A 253 0.57 -25.12 25.23
C LYS A 253 0.76 -25.82 23.88
N PRO A 254 1.86 -25.61 23.13
CA PRO A 254 2.26 -26.53 22.09
C PRO A 254 2.79 -27.82 22.72
N ASP A 255 2.65 -28.94 22.02
CA ASP A 255 3.09 -30.29 22.45
C ASP A 255 4.59 -30.36 22.81
N THR A 256 5.38 -29.35 22.42
CA THR A 256 6.82 -29.22 22.66
C THR A 256 7.19 -28.48 23.96
N GLY A 257 6.26 -27.79 24.63
CA GLY A 257 6.52 -27.09 25.90
C GLY A 257 7.24 -25.73 25.79
N ASN A 258 7.37 -25.15 24.59
CA ASN A 258 7.94 -23.82 24.40
C ASN A 258 6.84 -22.74 24.31
N ARG A 259 7.05 -21.58 24.92
CA ARG A 259 6.10 -20.46 24.87
C ARG A 259 6.55 -19.43 23.84
N LYS A 260 5.65 -19.09 22.89
CA LYS A 260 5.92 -18.14 21.79
C LYS A 260 5.51 -16.72 22.19
N PHE A 261 6.40 -15.77 21.96
CA PHE A 261 6.21 -14.34 22.25
C PHE A 261 6.42 -13.51 20.98
N LYS A 262 5.63 -12.44 20.85
CA LYS A 262 5.87 -11.38 19.86
C LYS A 262 6.17 -10.08 20.59
N ALA A 263 6.98 -9.23 19.97
CA ALA A 263 7.36 -7.94 20.53
C ALA A 263 7.21 -6.83 19.50
N GLN A 264 6.81 -5.64 19.96
CA GLN A 264 6.66 -4.46 19.14
C GLN A 264 7.72 -3.41 19.49
N PHE A 265 9.01 -3.73 19.32
CA PHE A 265 10.08 -2.79 19.66
C PHE A 265 10.17 -1.58 18.73
N ALA A 266 9.76 -1.73 17.47
CA ALA A 266 9.77 -0.69 16.46
C ALA A 266 8.41 0.02 16.37
N ARG A 267 8.34 1.06 15.53
CA ARG A 267 7.06 1.66 15.12
C ARG A 267 6.31 0.66 14.24
N ARG A 268 4.99 0.63 14.36
CA ARG A 268 4.16 -0.10 13.40
C ARG A 268 4.11 0.70 12.08
N ARG A 269 3.91 -0.02 10.98
CA ARG A 269 3.64 0.58 9.67
C ARG A 269 2.22 0.18 9.22
N THR A 270 1.63 0.99 8.35
CA THR A 270 0.42 0.58 7.62
C THR A 270 0.69 -0.73 6.89
N HIS A 271 -0.35 -1.56 6.75
CA HIS A 271 -0.18 -2.92 6.25
C HIS A 271 0.13 -2.89 4.76
N SER A 272 -0.77 -2.29 4.00
CA SER A 272 -0.66 -2.24 2.55
C SER A 272 -1.42 -1.06 1.97
N GLU A 273 -1.08 -0.74 0.74
CA GLU A 273 -1.76 0.21 -0.10
C GLU A 273 -2.50 -0.57 -1.17
N GLN A 274 -3.82 -0.61 -1.05
CA GLN A 274 -4.70 -1.29 -1.99
C GLN A 274 -5.01 -0.38 -3.16
N THR A 275 -4.81 -0.86 -4.39
CA THR A 275 -5.14 -0.12 -5.61
C THR A 275 -6.40 -0.67 -6.28
N MET A 276 -7.10 0.19 -7.01
CA MET A 276 -8.15 -0.19 -7.96
C MET A 276 -7.72 0.31 -9.33
N VAL A 277 -7.55 -0.61 -10.28
CA VAL A 277 -6.93 -0.35 -11.58
C VAL A 277 -7.82 -0.86 -12.70
N ARG A 278 -8.09 -0.02 -13.70
CA ARG A 278 -8.74 -0.43 -14.95
C ARG A 278 -7.79 -1.33 -15.73
N CYS A 279 -8.30 -2.30 -16.48
CA CYS A 279 -7.47 -3.24 -17.25
C CYS A 279 -6.55 -2.59 -18.33
N CYS A 280 -6.76 -1.31 -18.63
CA CYS A 280 -5.87 -0.50 -19.48
C CYS A 280 -4.65 0.09 -18.74
N GLY A 281 -4.59 -0.06 -17.42
CA GLY A 281 -3.52 0.42 -16.54
C GLY A 281 -3.80 1.75 -15.84
N VAL A 282 -4.95 2.39 -16.09
CA VAL A 282 -5.34 3.61 -15.36
C VAL A 282 -5.76 3.25 -13.94
N ILE A 283 -5.08 3.83 -12.96
CA ILE A 283 -5.38 3.66 -11.53
C ILE A 283 -6.52 4.62 -11.19
N VAL A 284 -7.61 4.14 -10.59
CA VAL A 284 -8.79 4.96 -10.29
C VAL A 284 -9.02 5.21 -8.81
N ALA A 285 -8.36 4.43 -7.95
CA ALA A 285 -8.32 4.68 -6.52
C ALA A 285 -7.13 3.97 -5.88
N ILE A 286 -6.73 4.49 -4.73
CA ILE A 286 -5.80 3.88 -3.80
C ILE A 286 -6.35 4.04 -2.37
N SER A 287 -6.10 3.07 -1.49
CA SER A 287 -6.50 3.15 -0.09
C SER A 287 -5.48 2.47 0.82
N THR A 288 -5.21 3.08 1.97
CA THR A 288 -4.29 2.53 2.96
C THR A 288 -5.03 1.61 3.92
N PHE A 289 -4.59 0.36 4.03
CA PHE A 289 -5.12 -0.62 4.96
C PHE A 289 -4.26 -0.72 6.23
N TYR A 290 -4.92 -0.88 7.38
CA TYR A 290 -4.28 -0.87 8.69
C TYR A 290 -4.32 -2.26 9.31
N GLY A 291 -3.15 -2.76 9.67
CA GLY A 291 -2.99 -3.98 10.46
C GLY A 291 -3.16 -5.29 9.70
N ALA A 292 -4.07 -5.37 8.74
CA ALA A 292 -4.30 -6.50 7.87
C ALA A 292 -4.93 -6.07 6.54
N GLU A 293 -4.74 -6.86 5.49
CA GLU A 293 -5.52 -6.79 4.27
C GLU A 293 -6.84 -7.54 4.46
N ALA A 294 -7.75 -6.95 5.23
CA ALA A 294 -9.06 -7.55 5.43
C ALA A 294 -9.90 -7.42 4.14
N VAL A 295 -10.52 -8.51 3.67
CA VAL A 295 -11.37 -8.46 2.47
C VAL A 295 -12.60 -7.56 2.64
N SER A 296 -13.00 -7.32 3.89
CA SER A 296 -13.99 -6.29 4.26
C SER A 296 -13.57 -4.87 3.89
N ASN A 297 -12.29 -4.54 4.05
CA ASN A 297 -11.75 -3.26 3.65
C ASN A 297 -11.77 -3.13 2.12
N VAL A 298 -11.55 -4.21 1.37
CA VAL A 298 -11.68 -4.23 -0.11
C VAL A 298 -13.13 -3.95 -0.51
N LEU A 299 -14.10 -4.63 0.10
CA LEU A 299 -15.53 -4.39 -0.14
C LEU A 299 -15.93 -2.94 0.19
N GLN A 300 -15.46 -2.41 1.33
CA GLN A 300 -15.72 -1.05 1.75
C GLN A 300 -15.10 -0.03 0.77
N MET A 301 -13.83 -0.23 0.39
CA MET A 301 -13.14 0.60 -0.59
C MET A 301 -13.91 0.62 -1.92
N MET A 302 -14.31 -0.55 -2.42
CA MET A 302 -15.03 -0.66 -3.68
C MET A 302 -16.34 0.13 -3.66
N LYS A 303 -17.13 0.00 -2.59
CA LYS A 303 -18.35 0.79 -2.41
C LYS A 303 -18.09 2.28 -2.33
N GLN A 304 -17.12 2.70 -1.52
CA GLN A 304 -16.78 4.11 -1.35
C GLN A 304 -16.39 4.74 -2.69
N VAL A 305 -15.53 4.08 -3.45
CA VAL A 305 -15.05 4.55 -4.75
C VAL A 305 -16.18 4.60 -5.78
N PHE A 306 -16.98 3.54 -5.91
CA PHE A 306 -17.98 3.42 -6.98
C PHE A 306 -19.40 3.88 -6.58
N THR A 307 -19.55 4.54 -5.43
CA THR A 307 -20.78 5.26 -5.03
C THR A 307 -20.61 6.78 -5.15
N VAL A 308 -19.40 7.26 -5.45
CA VAL A 308 -19.17 8.68 -5.79
C VAL A 308 -20.07 9.08 -6.97
N PRO A 309 -20.73 10.25 -6.94
CA PRO A 309 -21.58 10.71 -8.03
C PRO A 309 -20.89 10.66 -9.39
N GLY A 310 -21.53 10.02 -10.37
CA GLY A 310 -21.00 9.83 -11.72
C GLY A 310 -20.13 8.59 -11.90
N ALA A 311 -19.61 7.99 -10.82
CA ALA A 311 -18.84 6.76 -10.90
C ALA A 311 -19.69 5.62 -11.47
N ARG A 312 -19.10 4.85 -12.37
CA ARG A 312 -19.72 3.65 -12.90
C ARG A 312 -19.28 2.44 -12.08
N LYS A 313 -20.26 1.79 -11.46
CA LYS A 313 -20.08 0.51 -10.80
C LYS A 313 -19.50 -0.52 -11.78
N PRO A 314 -18.39 -1.20 -11.44
CA PRO A 314 -17.79 -2.19 -12.32
C PRO A 314 -18.63 -3.47 -12.33
N GLU A 315 -18.69 -4.12 -13.50
CA GLU A 315 -19.38 -5.40 -13.64
C GLU A 315 -18.61 -6.57 -13.00
N HIS A 316 -17.29 -6.40 -12.85
CA HIS A 316 -16.41 -7.43 -12.29
C HIS A 316 -15.35 -6.83 -11.35
N LEU A 317 -15.13 -7.46 -10.20
CA LEU A 317 -13.95 -7.31 -9.36
C LEU A 317 -13.02 -8.50 -9.59
N ILE A 318 -11.78 -8.20 -9.99
CA ILE A 318 -10.71 -9.19 -10.11
C ILE A 318 -9.73 -8.96 -8.97
N TYR A 319 -9.50 -9.99 -8.15
CA TYR A 319 -8.70 -9.89 -6.93
C TYR A 319 -8.17 -11.26 -6.50
N ASP A 320 -6.97 -11.30 -5.92
CA ASP A 320 -6.27 -12.54 -5.55
C ASP A 320 -7.11 -13.47 -4.67
N THR A 321 -7.74 -12.94 -3.62
CA THR A 321 -8.64 -13.71 -2.75
C THR A 321 -10.10 -13.34 -2.97
N ALA A 322 -10.52 -13.17 -4.23
CA ALA A 322 -11.92 -12.87 -4.59
C ALA A 322 -12.91 -13.90 -4.04
N CYS A 323 -12.49 -15.14 -3.80
CA CYS A 323 -13.32 -16.14 -3.12
C CYS A 323 -13.67 -15.78 -1.67
N ASP A 324 -12.75 -15.16 -0.93
CA ASP A 324 -13.00 -14.66 0.42
C ASP A 324 -13.86 -13.39 0.41
N VAL A 325 -13.59 -12.49 -0.53
CA VAL A 325 -14.40 -11.30 -0.78
C VAL A 325 -15.86 -11.69 -1.08
N LYS A 326 -16.08 -12.68 -1.96
CA LYS A 326 -17.41 -13.15 -2.36
C LYS A 326 -18.16 -13.78 -1.20
N ARG A 327 -17.51 -14.70 -0.45
CA ARG A 327 -18.10 -15.29 0.77
C ARG A 327 -18.50 -14.23 1.78
N GLN A 328 -17.67 -13.21 1.97
CA GLN A 328 -17.97 -12.14 2.90
C GLN A 328 -19.11 -11.24 2.41
N ALA A 329 -19.18 -10.92 1.11
CA ALA A 329 -20.30 -10.17 0.55
C ALA A 329 -21.63 -10.94 0.68
N GLU A 330 -21.62 -12.25 0.40
CA GLU A 330 -22.76 -13.15 0.56
C GLU A 330 -23.22 -13.26 2.01
N SER A 331 -22.28 -13.41 2.96
CA SER A 331 -22.61 -13.52 4.39
C SER A 331 -23.17 -12.23 4.97
N GLN A 332 -22.73 -11.06 4.47
CA GLN A 332 -23.29 -9.76 4.82
C GLN A 332 -24.67 -9.53 4.20
N GLY A 333 -25.04 -10.29 3.16
CA GLY A 333 -26.31 -10.13 2.45
C GLY A 333 -26.45 -8.77 1.76
N ASP A 334 -25.34 -8.17 1.34
CA ASP A 334 -25.35 -6.80 0.86
C ASP A 334 -25.75 -6.71 -0.62
N PRO A 335 -26.89 -6.07 -0.96
CA PRO A 335 -27.41 -6.05 -2.31
C PRO A 335 -26.53 -5.28 -3.30
N TRP A 336 -25.62 -4.41 -2.81
CA TRP A 336 -24.71 -3.67 -3.66
C TRP A 336 -23.78 -4.58 -4.46
N PHE A 337 -23.48 -5.80 -3.99
CA PHE A 337 -22.60 -6.74 -4.69
C PHE A 337 -23.35 -7.79 -5.51
N SER A 338 -24.69 -7.79 -5.49
CA SER A 338 -25.52 -8.87 -6.07
C SER A 338 -25.35 -9.09 -7.59
N ASP A 339 -24.93 -8.04 -8.28
CA ASP A 339 -24.74 -7.92 -9.74
C ASP A 339 -23.26 -7.69 -10.12
N VAL A 340 -22.33 -7.84 -9.15
CA VAL A 340 -20.88 -7.73 -9.38
C VAL A 340 -20.29 -9.14 -9.47
N GLY A 341 -19.74 -9.50 -10.62
CA GLY A 341 -18.93 -10.70 -10.74
C GLY A 341 -17.64 -10.58 -9.92
N MET A 342 -17.27 -11.61 -9.17
CA MET A 342 -16.05 -11.63 -8.38
C MET A 342 -15.18 -12.79 -8.84
N CYS A 343 -14.07 -12.46 -9.48
CA CYS A 343 -13.19 -13.42 -10.12
C CYS A 343 -11.81 -13.41 -9.45
N VAL A 344 -11.23 -14.59 -9.27
CA VAL A 344 -9.83 -14.67 -8.86
C VAL A 344 -8.93 -14.31 -10.04
N ASP A 345 -7.84 -13.60 -9.78
CA ASP A 345 -6.83 -13.34 -10.79
C ASP A 345 -6.32 -14.65 -11.41
N VAL A 346 -6.18 -14.66 -12.74
CA VAL A 346 -5.84 -15.86 -13.51
C VAL A 346 -4.51 -16.46 -13.05
N TRP A 347 -3.51 -15.62 -12.77
CA TRP A 347 -2.21 -16.11 -12.32
C TRP A 347 -2.29 -16.69 -10.91
N HIS A 348 -3.02 -16.04 -10.01
CA HIS A 348 -3.23 -16.54 -8.65
C HIS A 348 -4.00 -17.87 -8.64
N LEU A 349 -5.03 -18.01 -9.49
CA LEU A 349 -5.81 -19.23 -9.63
C LEU A 349 -4.96 -20.41 -10.12
N LEU A 350 -4.05 -20.18 -11.06
CA LEU A 350 -3.21 -21.21 -11.66
C LEU A 350 -2.04 -21.63 -10.77
N ASN A 351 -1.45 -20.70 -10.00
CA ASN A 351 -0.16 -20.92 -9.32
C ASN A 351 -0.25 -20.98 -7.79
N LYS A 352 -1.22 -20.31 -7.17
CA LYS A 352 -1.29 -20.13 -5.71
C LYS A 352 -2.47 -20.81 -5.05
N HIS A 353 -3.59 -20.96 -5.74
CA HIS A 353 -4.68 -21.78 -5.20
C HIS A 353 -4.34 -23.27 -5.30
N LYS A 354 -4.61 -24.01 -4.21
CA LYS A 354 -4.71 -25.47 -4.31
C LYS A 354 -5.84 -25.79 -5.28
N THR A 355 -5.59 -26.67 -6.25
CA THR A 355 -6.60 -27.20 -7.20
C THR A 355 -7.85 -27.77 -6.52
N THR A 356 -7.78 -28.01 -5.20
CA THR A 356 -8.87 -28.51 -4.35
C THR A 356 -9.73 -27.42 -3.70
N HIS A 357 -9.50 -26.12 -3.93
CA HIS A 357 -10.35 -25.07 -3.34
C HIS A 357 -11.66 -24.93 -4.14
N GLU A 358 -12.56 -25.90 -3.94
CA GLU A 358 -13.82 -26.12 -4.68
C GLU A 358 -14.68 -24.86 -4.79
N TYR A 359 -14.86 -24.11 -3.70
CA TYR A 359 -15.65 -22.87 -3.73
C TYR A 359 -15.09 -21.84 -4.73
N CYS A 360 -13.77 -21.71 -4.82
CA CYS A 360 -13.15 -20.76 -5.75
C CYS A 360 -13.39 -21.21 -7.21
N GLN A 361 -13.22 -22.50 -7.48
CA GLN A 361 -13.44 -23.08 -8.81
C GLN A 361 -14.89 -22.98 -9.28
N LEU A 362 -15.86 -23.12 -8.36
CA LEU A 362 -17.29 -23.10 -8.69
C LEU A 362 -17.90 -21.70 -8.79
N HIS A 363 -17.32 -20.72 -8.11
CA HIS A 363 -17.98 -19.42 -7.92
C HIS A 363 -17.13 -18.21 -8.33
N CYS A 364 -15.82 -18.38 -8.51
CA CYS A 364 -14.89 -17.28 -8.77
C CYS A 364 -13.95 -17.56 -9.94
N ASN A 365 -14.23 -18.59 -10.75
CA ASN A 365 -13.44 -18.92 -11.92
C ASN A 365 -13.76 -17.93 -13.04
N PRO A 366 -12.78 -17.14 -13.52
CA PRO A 366 -13.02 -16.18 -14.59
C PRO A 366 -13.50 -16.83 -15.90
N ALA A 367 -13.28 -18.15 -16.10
CA ALA A 367 -13.73 -18.88 -17.28
C ALA A 367 -15.26 -19.04 -17.35
N ASP A 368 -15.95 -18.89 -16.22
CA ASP A 368 -17.42 -18.94 -16.15
C ASP A 368 -18.08 -17.66 -16.70
N TYR A 369 -17.30 -16.66 -17.07
CA TYR A 369 -17.76 -15.35 -17.54
C TYR A 369 -17.32 -15.12 -19.00
N PRO A 370 -18.19 -15.43 -19.99
CA PRO A 370 -17.86 -15.28 -21.42
C PRO A 370 -17.43 -13.85 -21.78
N GLU A 371 -17.91 -12.84 -21.08
CA GLU A 371 -17.51 -11.45 -21.26
C GLU A 371 -16.06 -11.13 -20.89
N LEU A 372 -15.37 -12.01 -20.15
CA LEU A 372 -13.95 -11.89 -19.84
C LEU A 372 -13.07 -12.61 -20.87
N LEU A 373 -13.65 -13.49 -21.68
CA LEU A 373 -12.96 -14.29 -22.70
C LEU A 373 -12.98 -13.60 -24.08
N SER A 374 -11.89 -13.66 -24.83
CA SER A 374 -11.81 -13.24 -26.23
C SER A 374 -12.88 -13.90 -27.12
N GLU A 375 -13.10 -13.39 -28.33
CA GLU A 375 -14.17 -13.86 -29.23
C GLU A 375 -14.07 -15.34 -29.60
N ASN A 376 -12.86 -15.91 -29.65
CA ASN A 376 -12.62 -17.34 -29.88
C ASN A 376 -12.66 -18.18 -28.59
N GLY A 377 -12.72 -17.55 -27.42
CA GLY A 377 -12.68 -18.23 -26.12
C GLY A 377 -11.31 -18.80 -25.72
N GLU A 378 -10.26 -18.58 -26.52
CA GLU A 378 -8.93 -19.19 -26.30
C GLU A 378 -8.00 -18.32 -25.45
N SER A 379 -8.34 -17.04 -25.27
CA SER A 379 -7.53 -16.08 -24.51
C SER A 379 -8.40 -15.13 -23.69
N TRP A 380 -7.80 -14.45 -22.72
CA TRP A 380 -8.48 -13.41 -21.93
C TRP A 380 -8.58 -12.11 -22.72
N TYR A 381 -9.75 -11.47 -22.66
CA TYR A 381 -9.96 -10.16 -23.29
C TYR A 381 -9.23 -9.05 -22.53
N PHE A 382 -9.26 -9.11 -21.20
CA PHE A 382 -8.68 -8.10 -20.33
C PHE A 382 -7.32 -8.55 -19.77
N ASN A 383 -6.38 -7.62 -19.66
CA ASN A 383 -5.12 -7.85 -18.95
C ASN A 383 -5.32 -7.66 -17.44
N THR A 384 -5.41 -8.76 -16.70
CA THR A 384 -5.59 -8.73 -15.24
C THR A 384 -4.26 -8.53 -14.49
N SER A 385 -3.13 -8.98 -15.05
CA SER A 385 -1.77 -8.76 -14.51
C SER A 385 -1.32 -7.29 -14.44
N ILE A 386 -2.15 -6.36 -14.91
CA ILE A 386 -1.83 -4.94 -14.91
C ILE A 386 -1.71 -4.35 -13.49
N ALA A 387 -2.40 -4.94 -12.50
CA ALA A 387 -2.31 -4.49 -11.11
C ALA A 387 -0.93 -4.82 -10.51
N GLU A 388 -0.37 -5.99 -10.80
CA GLU A 388 1.00 -6.34 -10.42
C GLU A 388 2.02 -5.37 -11.02
N GLN A 389 1.87 -5.01 -12.31
CA GLN A 389 2.74 -4.02 -12.97
C GLN A 389 2.62 -2.62 -12.34
N VAL A 390 1.41 -2.23 -11.90
CA VAL A 390 1.18 -1.00 -11.13
C VAL A 390 1.92 -1.07 -9.80
N ASN A 391 1.85 -2.20 -9.11
CA ASN A 391 2.51 -2.41 -7.83
C ASN A 391 4.03 -2.35 -7.96
N VAL A 392 4.63 -2.96 -9.00
CA VAL A 392 6.08 -2.80 -9.28
C VAL A 392 6.48 -1.33 -9.43
N TRP A 393 5.68 -0.55 -10.16
CA TRP A 393 5.93 0.89 -10.30
C TRP A 393 5.78 1.65 -8.98
N LEU A 394 4.73 1.36 -8.20
CA LEU A 394 4.52 1.95 -6.88
C LEU A 394 5.67 1.61 -5.91
N GLY A 395 6.17 0.38 -5.94
CA GLY A 395 7.29 -0.12 -5.15
C GLY A 395 8.57 0.70 -5.31
N GLY A 396 8.77 1.33 -6.47
CA GLY A 396 9.88 2.25 -6.74
C GLY A 396 9.92 3.46 -5.81
N PHE A 397 8.81 3.80 -5.14
CA PHE A 397 8.73 4.92 -4.21
C PHE A 397 8.89 4.53 -2.74
N HIS A 398 9.12 3.25 -2.42
CA HIS A 398 9.20 2.75 -1.05
C HIS A 398 10.12 3.59 -0.15
N SER A 399 11.35 3.87 -0.63
CA SER A 399 12.34 4.65 0.12
C SER A 399 11.91 6.09 0.42
N ILE A 400 11.20 6.74 -0.51
CA ILE A 400 10.71 8.12 -0.37
C ILE A 400 9.58 8.17 0.64
N CYS A 401 8.63 7.23 0.52
CA CYS A 401 7.43 7.17 1.34
C CYS A 401 7.71 6.71 2.79
N ARG A 402 8.85 6.04 3.03
CA ARG A 402 9.12 5.26 4.25
C ARG A 402 8.89 6.02 5.56
N GLU A 403 9.28 7.29 5.65
CA GLU A 403 9.19 8.07 6.89
C GLU A 403 8.18 9.23 6.82
N MET A 404 7.35 9.25 5.78
CA MET A 404 6.31 10.27 5.63
C MET A 404 5.16 10.05 6.61
N LEU A 405 4.65 11.16 7.15
CA LEU A 405 3.40 11.18 7.90
C LEU A 405 2.19 11.25 6.93
N PRO A 406 0.97 10.89 7.38
CA PRO A 406 -0.19 10.65 6.52
C PRO A 406 -0.45 11.71 5.45
N VAL A 407 -0.47 12.99 5.82
CA VAL A 407 -0.78 14.09 4.90
C VAL A 407 0.16 14.12 3.70
N LYS A 408 1.47 14.06 3.95
CA LYS A 408 2.50 14.10 2.89
C LYS A 408 2.52 12.80 2.09
N TYR A 409 2.34 11.67 2.78
CA TYR A 409 2.32 10.35 2.19
C TYR A 409 1.19 10.22 1.16
N GLU A 410 -0.05 10.54 1.57
CA GLU A 410 -1.23 10.46 0.71
C GLU A 410 -1.15 11.48 -0.43
N PHE A 411 -0.71 12.71 -0.14
CA PHE A 411 -0.50 13.73 -1.16
C PHE A 411 0.51 13.26 -2.21
N PHE A 412 1.62 12.66 -1.77
CA PHE A 412 2.64 12.14 -2.67
C PHE A 412 2.09 11.07 -3.58
N LEU A 413 1.43 10.04 -3.02
CA LEU A 413 0.89 8.94 -3.81
C LEU A 413 -0.18 9.42 -4.80
N HIS A 414 -1.11 10.28 -4.38
CA HIS A 414 -2.13 10.84 -5.27
C HIS A 414 -1.50 11.59 -6.45
N GLU A 415 -0.50 12.43 -6.18
CA GLU A 415 0.18 13.21 -7.21
C GLU A 415 1.02 12.36 -8.17
N MET A 416 1.66 11.29 -7.67
CA MET A 416 2.38 10.35 -8.53
C MET A 416 1.43 9.53 -9.39
N ILE A 417 0.30 9.08 -8.83
CA ILE A 417 -0.74 8.35 -9.56
C ILE A 417 -1.33 9.23 -10.67
N ARG A 418 -1.69 10.48 -10.37
CA ARG A 418 -2.19 11.44 -11.36
C ARG A 418 -1.23 11.57 -12.55
N ARG A 419 0.07 11.78 -12.28
CA ARG A 419 1.08 11.92 -13.33
C ARG A 419 1.24 10.65 -14.16
N ARG A 420 1.26 9.49 -13.52
CA ARG A 420 1.29 8.21 -14.23
C ARG A 420 0.05 8.02 -15.11
N ASN A 421 -1.12 8.38 -14.61
CA ASN A 421 -2.36 8.25 -15.36
C ASN A 421 -2.36 9.15 -16.59
N ILE A 422 -1.88 10.40 -16.50
CA ILE A 422 -1.70 11.29 -17.66
C ILE A 422 -0.85 10.60 -18.73
N LEU A 423 0.32 10.09 -18.35
CA LEU A 423 1.22 9.37 -19.29
C LEU A 423 0.59 8.09 -19.84
N THR A 424 -0.18 7.38 -19.03
CA THR A 424 -0.87 6.14 -19.42
C THR A 424 -1.95 6.44 -20.44
N VAL A 425 -2.76 7.48 -20.21
CA VAL A 425 -3.81 7.93 -21.13
C VAL A 425 -3.20 8.41 -22.45
N ASP A 426 -2.10 9.17 -22.41
CA ASP A 426 -1.42 9.60 -23.64
C ASP A 426 -0.84 8.43 -24.43
N LYS A 427 -0.29 7.42 -23.73
CA LYS A 427 0.14 6.17 -24.36
C LYS A 427 -1.03 5.41 -25.00
N LEU A 428 -2.19 5.36 -24.34
CA LEU A 428 -3.40 4.73 -24.91
C LEU A 428 -3.83 5.45 -26.19
N ARG A 429 -3.86 6.79 -26.20
CA ARG A 429 -4.16 7.60 -27.40
C ARG A 429 -3.16 7.32 -28.52
N ALA A 430 -1.86 7.30 -28.20
CA ALA A 430 -0.80 7.01 -29.18
C ALA A 430 -0.89 5.59 -29.77
N GLN A 431 -1.47 4.64 -29.03
CA GLN A 431 -1.74 3.27 -29.48
C GLN A 431 -3.06 3.12 -30.26
N GLY A 432 -3.81 4.21 -30.47
CA GLY A 432 -5.07 4.21 -31.22
C GLY A 432 -6.31 3.81 -30.39
N TYR A 433 -6.19 3.75 -29.07
CA TYR A 433 -7.36 3.60 -28.18
C TYR A 433 -8.02 4.96 -27.93
N HIS A 434 -9.29 4.94 -27.51
CA HIS A 434 -10.08 6.16 -27.27
C HIS A 434 -10.39 6.33 -25.78
N PRO A 435 -9.43 6.79 -24.96
CA PRO A 435 -9.69 7.10 -23.57
C PRO A 435 -10.57 8.36 -23.45
N GLN A 436 -11.64 8.22 -22.68
CA GLN A 436 -12.53 9.28 -22.24
C GLN A 436 -12.37 9.52 -20.74
#